data_AF-A0A6C0JL89-F1
#
_entry.id   AF-A0A6C0JL89-F1
#
_cell.length_a   1.000
_cell.length_b   1.000
_cell.length_c   1.000
_cell.angle_alpha   90.00
_cell.angle_beta   90.00
_cell.angle_gamma   90.00
#
_symmetry.space_group_name_H-M   'P 1'
#
loop_
_entity.id
_entity.type
_entity.pdbx_description
1 polymer ?
#
loop_
_entity_poly.entity_id
_entity_poly.type
_entity_poly.pdbx_seq_one_letter_code
_entity_poly.pdbx_strand_id
1 'polypeptide(L)'
;MENLTFTRYLYPKLDVKQSLLIALLERKSDEALFWAYEIYFSGFEEDIFDYIDNIYLGFYKIENPELEVFIKENREYWKMNKNDYVVGSIIMTFSLRNYQICEFIKEYIGEPCFTNIQQTKMRKFLVKFSENDLIKYKTVLPNDGNARYYLKNVCKYPIRRKYNEFFGIDCLDYRDAFYYNWEYYAAKSPIWMTRIKEQHGIINNETKKVEFPNDELFEAFYDKWQLEPDEQSLDLQEKCIGNSSCKQLPKEDFYENFGGIKRELKNSIIYMV
;
A
#
# COMPACT_ATOMS: atom_id res chain seq x y z
N MET A 1 -9.25 -16.67 -1.22
CA MET A 1 -8.69 -16.02 -0.01
C MET A 1 -7.35 -16.60 0.46
N GLU A 2 -6.80 -17.66 -0.16
CA GLU A 2 -5.55 -18.30 0.31
C GLU A 2 -4.35 -17.35 0.39
N ASN A 3 -4.28 -16.39 -0.53
CA ASN A 3 -3.23 -15.35 -0.59
C ASN A 3 -3.52 -14.09 0.23
N LEU A 4 -4.64 -14.03 0.97
CA LEU A 4 -4.93 -12.89 1.83
C LEU A 4 -3.93 -12.84 2.98
N THR A 5 -3.37 -11.66 3.22
CA THR A 5 -2.47 -11.34 4.33
C THR A 5 -2.83 -9.95 4.85
N PHE A 6 -3.06 -9.84 6.15
CA PHE A 6 -3.35 -8.57 6.80
C PHE A 6 -2.07 -7.89 7.29
N THR A 7 -2.03 -6.56 7.19
CA THR A 7 -0.93 -5.72 7.67
C THR A 7 -1.04 -5.45 9.17
N ARG A 8 -0.11 -4.65 9.73
CA ARG A 8 -0.10 -4.26 11.16
C ARG A 8 -1.41 -3.64 11.63
N TYR A 9 -2.15 -2.96 10.76
CA TYR A 9 -3.45 -2.34 11.02
C TYR A 9 -4.61 -3.04 10.31
N LEU A 10 -4.43 -4.32 9.97
CA LEU A 10 -5.45 -5.19 9.38
C LEU A 10 -5.97 -4.77 8.00
N TYR A 11 -5.19 -4.01 7.24
CA TYR A 11 -5.46 -3.80 5.83
C TYR A 11 -5.04 -5.02 5.01
N PRO A 12 -5.76 -5.40 3.94
CA PRO A 12 -5.30 -6.41 2.99
C PRO A 12 -4.04 -5.92 2.27
N LYS A 13 -2.93 -6.66 2.35
CA LYS A 13 -1.63 -6.24 1.82
C LYS A 13 -1.66 -5.89 0.32
N LEU A 14 -2.39 -6.68 -0.48
CA LEU A 14 -2.52 -6.45 -1.93
C LEU A 14 -3.20 -5.10 -2.21
N ASP A 15 -4.29 -4.81 -1.50
CA ASP A 15 -4.99 -3.53 -1.61
C ASP A 15 -4.15 -2.35 -1.09
N VAL A 16 -3.29 -2.56 -0.09
CA VAL A 16 -2.34 -1.51 0.37
C VAL A 16 -1.34 -1.16 -0.72
N LYS A 17 -0.80 -2.16 -1.44
CA LYS A 17 0.08 -1.91 -2.59
C LYS A 17 -0.63 -1.10 -3.67
N GLN A 18 -1.82 -1.51 -4.08
CA GLN A 18 -2.62 -0.73 -5.04
C GLN A 18 -2.90 0.69 -4.53
N SER A 19 -3.26 0.84 -3.26
CA SER A 19 -3.56 2.13 -2.66
C SER A 19 -2.34 3.06 -2.65
N LEU A 20 -1.13 2.53 -2.41
CA LEU A 20 0.13 3.26 -2.55
C LEU A 20 0.34 3.76 -3.98
N LEU A 21 0.23 2.88 -4.99
CA LEU A 21 0.39 3.27 -6.39
C LEU A 21 -0.60 4.37 -6.77
N ILE A 22 -1.89 4.17 -6.49
CA ILE A 22 -2.91 5.15 -6.84
C ILE A 22 -2.71 6.47 -6.09
N ALA A 23 -2.30 6.45 -4.82
CA ALA A 23 -1.99 7.67 -4.08
C ALA A 23 -0.81 8.44 -4.71
N LEU A 24 0.22 7.75 -5.19
CA LEU A 24 1.33 8.38 -5.92
C LEU A 24 0.87 8.99 -7.24
N LEU A 25 0.09 8.26 -8.04
CA LEU A 25 -0.41 8.75 -9.33
C LEU A 25 -1.36 9.96 -9.15
N GLU A 26 -2.18 9.96 -8.10
CA GLU A 26 -3.04 11.09 -7.72
C GLU A 26 -2.30 12.20 -6.95
N ARG A 27 -0.99 12.08 -6.77
CA ARG A 27 -0.14 13.06 -6.05
C ARG A 27 -0.57 13.32 -4.60
N LYS A 28 -1.12 12.31 -3.92
CA LYS A 28 -1.51 12.36 -2.50
C LYS A 28 -0.35 11.86 -1.63
N SER A 29 0.65 12.71 -1.44
CA SER A 29 1.92 12.35 -0.79
C SER A 29 1.78 11.81 0.63
N ASP A 30 0.97 12.43 1.50
CA ASP A 30 0.77 11.95 2.87
C ASP A 30 0.09 10.57 2.92
N GLU A 31 -0.80 10.30 1.96
CA GLU A 31 -1.44 8.99 1.82
C GLU A 31 -0.48 7.94 1.27
N ALA A 32 0.33 8.30 0.27
CA ALA A 32 1.38 7.41 -0.25
C ALA A 32 2.40 7.05 0.84
N LEU A 33 2.85 8.02 1.64
CA LEU A 33 3.76 7.76 2.76
C LEU A 33 3.13 6.84 3.81
N PHE A 34 1.84 7.04 4.12
CA PHE A 34 1.11 6.14 5.02
C PHE A 34 1.12 4.69 4.50
N TRP A 35 0.76 4.47 3.24
CA TRP A 35 0.70 3.13 2.67
C TRP A 35 2.08 2.46 2.56
N ALA A 36 3.11 3.21 2.20
CA ALA A 36 4.48 2.68 2.15
C ALA A 36 4.96 2.24 3.54
N TYR A 37 4.71 3.04 4.57
CA TYR A 37 5.06 2.68 5.94
C TYR A 37 4.14 1.61 6.54
N GLU A 38 2.91 1.47 6.05
CA GLU A 38 2.05 0.34 6.41
C GLU A 38 2.65 -0.98 5.94
N ILE A 39 3.20 -1.04 4.72
CA ILE A 39 3.91 -2.23 4.22
C ILE A 39 5.18 -2.45 5.04
N TYR A 40 6.03 -1.43 5.15
CA TYR A 40 7.34 -1.53 5.81
C TYR A 40 7.22 -2.01 7.27
N PHE A 41 6.42 -1.33 8.09
CA PHE A 41 6.27 -1.67 9.51
C PHE A 41 5.36 -2.87 9.78
N SER A 42 4.76 -3.45 8.74
CA SER A 42 4.18 -4.80 8.84
C SER A 42 5.24 -5.91 8.78
N GLY A 43 6.51 -5.53 8.60
CA GLY A 43 7.65 -6.42 8.48
C GLY A 43 7.95 -6.84 7.04
N PHE A 44 7.29 -6.21 6.04
CA PHE A 44 7.53 -6.47 4.63
C PHE A 44 8.60 -5.53 4.07
N GLU A 45 9.75 -5.43 4.76
CA GLU A 45 10.77 -4.42 4.48
C GLU A 45 11.39 -4.56 3.09
N GLU A 46 11.80 -5.76 2.67
CA GLU A 46 12.34 -5.98 1.31
C GLU A 46 11.26 -5.80 0.24
N ASP A 47 10.04 -6.25 0.52
CA ASP A 47 8.92 -6.22 -0.42
C ASP A 47 8.47 -4.78 -0.76
N ILE A 48 8.63 -3.81 0.15
CA ILE A 48 8.38 -2.40 -0.21
C ILE A 48 9.47 -1.87 -1.15
N PHE A 49 10.74 -2.28 -1.02
CA PHE A 49 11.78 -1.87 -1.97
C PHE A 49 11.58 -2.51 -3.35
N ASP A 50 11.25 -3.79 -3.40
CA ASP A 50 10.91 -4.44 -4.67
C ASP A 50 9.69 -3.77 -5.33
N TYR A 51 8.71 -3.34 -4.53
CA TYR A 51 7.56 -2.61 -5.05
C TYR A 51 7.91 -1.18 -5.50
N ILE A 52 8.80 -0.48 -4.79
CA ILE A 52 9.37 0.81 -5.21
C ILE A 52 10.08 0.68 -6.56
N ASP A 53 10.88 -0.36 -6.75
CA ASP A 53 11.58 -0.64 -8.00
C ASP A 53 10.57 -0.86 -9.15
N ASN A 54 9.51 -1.65 -8.91
CA ASN A 54 8.43 -1.83 -9.90
C ASN A 54 7.71 -0.54 -10.25
N ILE A 55 7.37 0.30 -9.25
CA ILE A 55 6.75 1.61 -9.48
C ILE A 55 7.70 2.51 -10.28
N TYR A 56 8.99 2.53 -9.93
CA TYR A 56 9.98 3.32 -10.63
C TYR A 56 10.08 2.93 -12.10
N LEU A 57 10.30 1.64 -12.37
CA LEU A 57 10.46 1.10 -13.72
C LEU A 57 9.21 1.35 -14.57
N GLY A 58 8.02 1.08 -14.03
CA GLY A 58 6.77 1.19 -14.77
C GLY A 58 6.31 2.63 -15.02
N PHE A 59 6.58 3.56 -14.08
CA PHE A 59 5.97 4.88 -14.09
C PHE A 59 6.94 6.06 -14.14
N TYR A 60 8.10 5.99 -13.49
CA TYR A 60 8.96 7.16 -13.26
C TYR A 60 10.25 7.16 -14.09
N LYS A 61 10.71 6.00 -14.57
CA LYS A 61 12.04 5.84 -15.21
C LYS A 61 12.25 6.73 -16.42
N ILE A 62 11.27 6.85 -17.32
CA ILE A 62 11.42 7.63 -18.56
C ILE A 62 11.70 9.11 -18.26
N GLU A 63 10.95 9.69 -17.34
CA GLU A 63 11.00 11.13 -17.02
C GLU A 63 12.12 11.49 -16.04
N ASN A 64 12.61 10.48 -15.29
CA ASN A 64 13.53 10.67 -14.18
C ASN A 64 14.58 9.55 -14.10
N PRO A 65 15.32 9.24 -15.18
CA PRO A 65 16.32 8.17 -15.18
C PRO A 65 17.41 8.36 -14.12
N GLU A 66 17.64 9.61 -13.69
CA GLU A 66 18.59 9.93 -12.62
C GLU A 66 18.21 9.34 -11.25
N LEU A 67 16.94 8.99 -11.03
CA LEU A 67 16.49 8.41 -9.76
C LEU A 67 16.97 6.98 -9.55
N GLU A 68 17.40 6.26 -10.59
CA GLU A 68 17.89 4.89 -10.47
C GLU A 68 19.04 4.79 -9.47
N VAL A 69 20.01 5.71 -9.58
CA VAL A 69 21.16 5.79 -8.66
C VAL A 69 20.68 6.15 -7.25
N PHE A 70 19.78 7.14 -7.13
CA PHE A 70 19.25 7.59 -5.85
C PHE A 70 18.50 6.46 -5.10
N ILE A 71 17.65 5.70 -5.79
CA ILE A 71 16.91 4.57 -5.19
C ILE A 71 17.88 3.48 -4.74
N LYS A 72 18.83 3.12 -5.61
CA LYS A 72 19.86 2.11 -5.29
C LYS A 72 20.70 2.50 -4.08
N GLU A 73 21.18 3.74 -4.01
CA GLU A 73 21.95 4.23 -2.87
C GLU A 73 21.13 4.22 -1.57
N ASN A 74 19.86 4.62 -1.61
CA ASN A 74 18.98 4.55 -0.44
C ASN A 74 18.71 3.10 -0.01
N ARG A 75 18.51 2.17 -0.94
CA ARG A 75 18.31 0.74 -0.64
C ARG A 75 19.56 0.11 -0.03
N GLU A 76 20.75 0.41 -0.55
CA GLU A 76 22.00 -0.08 0.02
C GLU A 76 22.28 0.54 1.40
N TYR A 77 22.04 1.84 1.56
CA TYR A 77 22.15 2.51 2.86
C TYR A 77 21.19 1.90 3.89
N TRP A 78 19.97 1.57 3.48
CA TRP A 78 19.01 0.83 4.30
C TRP A 78 19.53 -0.57 4.69
N LYS A 79 20.06 -1.36 3.74
CA LYS A 79 20.59 -2.70 4.05
C LYS A 79 21.72 -2.65 5.09
N MET A 80 22.58 -1.64 5.01
CA MET A 80 23.71 -1.47 5.93
C MET A 80 23.32 -0.95 7.31
N ASN A 81 22.34 -0.04 7.40
CA ASN A 81 22.06 0.72 8.62
C ASN A 81 20.67 0.49 9.22
N LYS A 82 19.78 -0.17 8.47
CA LYS A 82 18.35 -0.37 8.82
C LYS A 82 17.61 0.94 9.13
N ASN A 83 17.91 1.98 8.36
CA ASN A 83 17.30 3.29 8.50
C ASN A 83 15.97 3.39 7.74
N ASP A 84 14.84 3.28 8.43
CA ASP A 84 13.51 3.23 7.80
C ASP A 84 13.10 4.53 7.06
N TYR A 85 13.69 5.67 7.43
CA TYR A 85 13.33 6.97 6.85
C TYR A 85 13.64 7.05 5.34
N VAL A 86 14.54 6.20 4.82
CA VAL A 86 14.86 6.17 3.39
C VAL A 86 13.67 5.82 2.50
N VAL A 87 12.71 5.03 3.00
CA VAL A 87 11.45 4.75 2.30
C VAL A 87 10.70 6.06 2.07
N GLY A 88 10.60 6.91 3.10
CA GLY A 88 9.99 8.22 3.02
C GLY A 88 10.70 9.16 2.05
N SER A 89 12.05 9.15 2.05
CA SER A 89 12.86 9.90 1.07
C SER A 89 12.48 9.54 -0.38
N ILE A 90 12.35 8.25 -0.69
CA ILE A 90 12.01 7.79 -2.04
C ILE A 90 10.56 8.14 -2.40
N ILE A 91 9.60 7.78 -1.54
CA ILE A 91 8.16 7.98 -1.81
C ILE A 91 7.80 9.47 -1.94
N MET A 92 8.40 10.33 -1.11
CA MET A 92 8.20 11.77 -1.23
C MET A 92 8.88 12.34 -2.47
N THR A 93 10.04 11.80 -2.86
CA THR A 93 10.69 12.17 -4.12
C THR A 93 9.81 11.81 -5.32
N PHE A 94 9.22 10.60 -5.36
CA PHE A 94 8.27 10.21 -6.42
C PHE A 94 7.06 11.15 -6.47
N SER A 95 6.49 11.49 -5.30
CA SER A 95 5.35 12.43 -5.22
C SER A 95 5.63 13.80 -5.85
N LEU A 96 6.92 14.19 -5.96
CA LEU A 96 7.37 15.45 -6.54
C LEU A 96 7.86 15.32 -8.00
N ARG A 97 7.74 14.16 -8.63
CA ARG A 97 8.19 13.93 -10.00
C ARG A 97 7.02 13.79 -10.96
N ASN A 98 7.34 13.99 -12.23
CA ASN A 98 6.44 13.59 -13.31
C ASN A 98 6.60 12.09 -13.53
N TYR A 99 5.52 11.43 -13.90
CA TYR A 99 5.48 10.03 -14.28
C TYR A 99 4.82 9.92 -15.66
N GLN A 100 4.95 8.75 -16.28
CA GLN A 100 4.21 8.36 -17.47
C GLN A 100 3.61 6.98 -17.24
N ILE A 101 2.39 6.74 -17.75
CA ILE A 101 1.75 5.43 -17.62
C ILE A 101 1.93 4.54 -18.86
N CYS A 102 2.39 5.08 -19.98
CA CYS A 102 2.25 4.38 -21.26
C CYS A 102 3.14 3.15 -21.42
N GLU A 103 4.37 3.15 -20.91
CA GLU A 103 5.18 1.92 -20.88
C GLU A 103 4.53 0.87 -19.98
N PHE A 104 4.07 1.24 -18.78
CA PHE A 104 3.31 0.33 -17.93
C PHE A 104 2.09 -0.25 -18.64
N ILE A 105 1.26 0.56 -19.31
CA ILE A 105 0.07 0.09 -20.03
C ILE A 105 0.44 -0.88 -21.15
N LYS A 106 1.49 -0.56 -21.90
CA LYS A 106 1.98 -1.39 -22.99
C LYS A 106 2.51 -2.73 -22.48
N GLU A 107 3.25 -2.75 -21.39
CA GLU A 107 3.78 -3.98 -20.78
C GLU A 107 2.67 -4.81 -20.11
N TYR A 108 1.73 -4.15 -19.43
CA TYR A 108 0.72 -4.81 -18.60
C TYR A 108 -0.48 -5.33 -19.40
N ILE A 109 -0.94 -4.58 -20.41
CA ILE A 109 -2.17 -4.87 -21.17
C ILE A 109 -1.85 -5.17 -22.65
N GLY A 110 -0.68 -4.79 -23.16
CA GLY A 110 -0.35 -4.94 -24.58
C GLY A 110 -1.07 -3.94 -25.49
N GLU A 111 -1.67 -2.90 -24.94
CA GLU A 111 -2.41 -1.88 -25.69
C GLU A 111 -1.56 -0.62 -25.96
N PRO A 112 -1.79 0.10 -27.07
CA PRO A 112 -1.13 1.37 -27.34
C PRO A 112 -1.60 2.46 -26.36
N CYS A 113 -0.64 3.24 -25.86
CA CYS A 113 -0.86 4.42 -25.05
C CYS A 113 0.08 5.53 -25.51
N PHE A 114 -0.43 6.75 -25.61
CA PHE A 114 0.36 7.94 -25.91
C PHE A 114 0.26 8.94 -24.75
N THR A 115 1.32 9.69 -24.50
CA THR A 115 1.34 10.69 -23.43
C THR A 115 0.56 11.93 -23.84
N ASN A 116 -0.31 12.41 -22.96
CA ASN A 116 -0.92 13.72 -23.11
C ASN A 116 0.08 14.78 -22.59
N ILE A 117 0.51 15.71 -23.45
CA ILE A 117 1.66 16.62 -23.27
C ILE A 117 1.45 17.67 -22.15
N GLN A 118 0.40 17.58 -21.33
CA GLN A 118 0.19 18.49 -20.20
C GLN A 118 1.10 18.16 -19.00
N GLN A 119 2.41 18.18 -19.21
CA GLN A 119 3.38 18.08 -18.13
C GLN A 119 3.43 19.41 -17.37
N THR A 120 2.94 19.40 -16.14
CA THR A 120 3.18 20.49 -15.20
C THR A 120 4.68 20.56 -14.87
N LYS A 121 5.25 21.76 -14.91
CA LYS A 121 6.66 22.02 -14.58
C LYS A 121 6.87 21.80 -13.07
N MET A 122 7.20 20.58 -12.68
CA MET A 122 7.45 20.19 -11.29
C MET A 122 8.87 20.55 -10.86
N ARG A 123 9.05 20.94 -9.59
CA ARG A 123 10.38 21.17 -9.03
C ARG A 123 11.06 19.82 -8.76
N LYS A 124 12.20 19.57 -9.41
CA LYS A 124 12.96 18.31 -9.30
C LYS A 124 13.92 18.34 -8.10
N PHE A 125 13.41 18.23 -6.87
CA PHE A 125 14.25 18.07 -5.68
C PHE A 125 14.28 16.63 -5.18
N LEU A 126 15.43 16.14 -4.75
CA LEU A 126 15.50 14.91 -3.98
C LEU A 126 15.14 15.24 -2.53
N VAL A 127 14.22 14.48 -1.96
CA VAL A 127 13.82 14.66 -0.57
C VAL A 127 14.64 13.71 0.29
N LYS A 128 15.18 14.23 1.40
CA LYS A 128 15.87 13.45 2.42
C LYS A 128 15.08 13.53 3.72
N PHE A 129 14.37 12.46 4.04
CA PHE A 129 13.71 12.31 5.34
C PHE A 129 14.74 12.16 6.45
N SER A 130 14.33 12.58 7.64
CA SER A 130 15.02 12.39 8.90
C SER A 130 14.21 11.51 9.84
N GLU A 131 14.80 11.13 10.99
CA GLU A 131 14.07 10.44 12.05
C GLU A 131 12.84 11.22 12.53
N ASN A 132 12.90 12.55 12.57
CA ASN A 132 11.78 13.39 13.00
C ASN A 132 10.58 13.28 12.06
N ASP A 133 10.82 13.15 10.76
CA ASP A 133 9.76 12.98 9.75
C ASP A 133 9.08 11.61 9.87
N LEU A 134 9.81 10.62 10.40
CA LEU A 134 9.38 9.23 10.54
C LEU A 134 8.47 9.00 11.76
N ILE A 135 8.59 9.83 12.81
CA ILE A 135 7.87 9.66 14.09
C ILE A 135 6.38 9.41 13.88
N LYS A 136 5.73 10.16 12.96
CA LYS A 136 4.28 10.06 12.72
C LYS A 136 3.82 8.77 12.01
N TYR A 137 4.75 7.94 11.54
CA TYR A 137 4.51 6.70 10.81
C TYR A 137 4.94 5.43 11.57
N LYS A 138 5.77 5.58 12.60
CA LYS A 138 6.15 4.48 13.50
C LYS A 138 4.91 3.81 14.08
N THR A 139 5.03 2.52 14.35
CA THR A 139 3.95 1.75 14.98
C THR A 139 3.71 2.30 16.39
N VAL A 140 2.50 2.76 16.65
CA VAL A 140 2.02 3.10 17.99
C VAL A 140 1.42 1.82 18.58
N LEU A 141 1.67 1.51 19.85
CA LEU A 141 1.04 0.34 20.48
C LEU A 141 -0.35 0.71 21.02
N PRO A 142 -1.30 -0.25 21.07
CA PRO A 142 -2.55 -0.04 21.79
C PRO A 142 -2.26 0.22 23.27
N ASN A 143 -3.09 1.04 23.91
CA ASN A 143 -3.09 1.17 25.36
C ASN A 143 -3.68 -0.09 25.98
N ASP A 144 -3.13 -0.52 27.13
CA ASP A 144 -3.62 -1.67 27.87
C ASP A 144 -5.13 -1.55 28.14
N GLY A 145 -5.87 -2.64 27.91
CA GLY A 145 -7.33 -2.70 28.06
C GLY A 145 -8.15 -1.87 27.05
N ASN A 146 -7.52 -1.27 26.04
CA ASN A 146 -8.18 -0.41 25.04
C ASN A 146 -7.85 -0.78 23.59
N ALA A 147 -7.37 -2.01 23.35
CA ALA A 147 -7.01 -2.52 22.03
C ALA A 147 -8.16 -2.42 21.01
N ARG A 148 -9.42 -2.56 21.44
CA ARG A 148 -10.61 -2.36 20.59
C ARG A 148 -10.74 -0.98 19.94
N TYR A 149 -10.11 0.06 20.51
CA TYR A 149 -10.12 1.41 19.91
C TYR A 149 -8.90 1.68 19.04
N TYR A 150 -7.99 0.73 18.95
CA TYR A 150 -6.70 0.91 18.29
C TYR A 150 -6.87 1.20 16.81
N LEU A 151 -7.62 0.36 16.08
CA LEU A 151 -7.87 0.50 14.64
C LEU A 151 -8.48 1.86 14.31
N LYS A 152 -9.41 2.34 15.12
CA LYS A 152 -10.02 3.67 14.96
C LYS A 152 -8.99 4.80 14.96
N ASN A 153 -7.91 4.66 15.73
CA ASN A 153 -6.88 5.68 15.86
C ASN A 153 -5.78 5.58 14.79
N VAL A 154 -5.47 4.36 14.33
CA VAL A 154 -4.34 4.12 13.42
C VAL A 154 -4.73 4.01 11.94
N CYS A 155 -5.98 3.62 11.63
CA CYS A 155 -6.47 3.50 10.27
C CYS A 155 -6.88 4.87 9.71
N LYS A 156 -5.97 5.46 8.91
CA LYS A 156 -6.10 6.84 8.42
C LYS A 156 -6.84 6.95 7.10
N TYR A 157 -6.45 6.15 6.11
CA TYR A 157 -6.96 6.25 4.74
C TYR A 157 -7.78 5.01 4.35
N PRO A 158 -8.82 5.16 3.50
CA PRO A 158 -9.58 4.04 2.97
C PRO A 158 -8.83 3.34 1.85
N ILE A 159 -8.97 2.02 1.79
CA ILE A 159 -8.45 1.21 0.69
C ILE A 159 -9.06 1.62 -0.65
N ARG A 160 -8.23 1.71 -1.68
CA ARG A 160 -8.59 2.21 -3.01
C ARG A 160 -8.88 1.07 -3.98
N ARG A 161 -10.16 0.74 -4.18
CA ARG A 161 -10.59 -0.39 -5.04
C ARG A 161 -11.14 -0.03 -6.41
N LYS A 162 -11.22 1.25 -6.75
CA LYS A 162 -11.89 1.71 -7.98
C LYS A 162 -11.25 1.23 -9.30
N TYR A 163 -10.05 0.63 -9.24
CA TYR A 163 -9.33 0.09 -10.39
C TYR A 163 -9.01 -1.41 -10.22
N ASN A 164 -9.70 -2.14 -9.34
CA ASN A 164 -9.42 -3.56 -9.12
C ASN A 164 -9.59 -4.38 -10.40
N GLU A 165 -10.67 -4.15 -11.14
CA GLU A 165 -10.89 -4.81 -12.44
C GLU A 165 -9.76 -4.54 -13.43
N PHE A 166 -9.26 -3.30 -13.48
CA PHE A 166 -8.15 -2.92 -14.34
C PHE A 166 -6.87 -3.69 -13.99
N PHE A 167 -6.57 -3.87 -12.70
CA PHE A 167 -5.41 -4.64 -12.23
C PHE A 167 -5.66 -6.15 -12.15
N GLY A 168 -6.80 -6.66 -12.64
CA GLY A 168 -7.17 -8.07 -12.52
C GLY A 168 -7.20 -8.56 -11.06
N ILE A 169 -7.47 -7.66 -10.11
CA ILE A 169 -7.58 -7.99 -8.70
C ILE A 169 -9.04 -8.36 -8.42
N ASP A 170 -9.24 -9.59 -7.93
CA ASP A 170 -10.57 -10.05 -7.52
C ASP A 170 -11.18 -9.09 -6.50
N CYS A 171 -12.42 -8.66 -6.76
CA CYS A 171 -13.21 -7.85 -5.83
C CYS A 171 -13.74 -8.72 -4.67
N LEU A 172 -12.82 -9.34 -3.93
CA LEU A 172 -13.13 -10.24 -2.85
C LEU A 172 -13.78 -9.50 -1.68
N ASP A 173 -14.77 -10.15 -1.11
CA ASP A 173 -15.32 -9.79 0.19
C ASP A 173 -14.43 -10.37 1.29
N TYR A 174 -13.87 -9.49 2.12
CA TYR A 174 -13.00 -9.87 3.23
C TYR A 174 -13.71 -9.85 4.58
N ARG A 175 -15.03 -9.63 4.64
CA ARG A 175 -15.77 -9.51 5.91
C ARG A 175 -15.56 -10.70 6.82
N ASP A 176 -15.80 -11.92 6.34
CA ASP A 176 -15.63 -13.12 7.17
C ASP A 176 -14.18 -13.27 7.69
N ALA A 177 -13.20 -13.02 6.82
CA ALA A 177 -11.79 -13.07 7.16
C ALA A 177 -11.40 -11.99 8.18
N PHE A 178 -11.96 -10.79 8.05
CA PHE A 178 -11.69 -9.64 8.90
C PHE A 178 -12.40 -9.75 10.25
N TYR A 179 -13.61 -10.30 10.30
CA TYR A 179 -14.37 -10.44 11.54
C TYR A 179 -13.90 -11.63 12.37
N TYR A 180 -13.73 -12.81 11.75
CA TYR A 180 -13.64 -14.07 12.50
C TYR A 180 -12.28 -14.75 12.40
N ASN A 181 -11.42 -14.34 11.46
CA ASN A 181 -10.13 -15.00 11.21
C ASN A 181 -8.98 -14.00 11.06
N TRP A 182 -9.11 -12.80 11.62
CA TRP A 182 -8.15 -11.74 11.36
C TRP A 182 -6.78 -12.12 11.91
N GLU A 183 -6.68 -12.80 13.06
CA GLU A 183 -5.41 -13.24 13.64
C GLU A 183 -4.69 -14.19 12.71
N TYR A 184 -5.42 -15.15 12.11
CA TYR A 184 -4.87 -16.12 11.16
C TYR A 184 -4.30 -15.45 9.91
N TYR A 185 -5.05 -14.53 9.30
CA TYR A 185 -4.61 -13.80 8.13
C TYR A 185 -3.54 -12.74 8.44
N ALA A 186 -3.57 -12.17 9.64
CA ALA A 186 -2.56 -11.24 10.14
C ALA A 186 -1.24 -11.94 10.45
N ALA A 187 -1.28 -13.15 10.99
CA ALA A 187 -0.10 -13.95 11.31
C ALA A 187 0.80 -14.22 10.09
N LYS A 188 0.27 -14.12 8.86
CA LYS A 188 1.08 -14.19 7.63
C LYS A 188 2.00 -12.97 7.44
N SER A 189 1.79 -11.88 8.18
CA SER A 189 2.72 -10.77 8.25
C SER A 189 3.77 -10.98 9.34
N PRO A 190 5.05 -10.62 9.09
CA PRO A 190 6.10 -10.83 10.09
C PRO A 190 5.83 -10.13 11.41
N ILE A 191 5.25 -8.92 11.41
CA ILE A 191 4.97 -8.19 12.65
C ILE A 191 3.99 -8.95 13.57
N TRP A 192 2.93 -9.52 13.00
CA TRP A 192 1.92 -10.25 13.77
C TRP A 192 2.40 -11.65 14.13
N MET A 193 3.15 -12.31 13.23
CA MET A 193 3.83 -13.55 13.54
C MET A 193 4.74 -13.40 14.77
N THR A 194 5.52 -12.32 14.86
CA THR A 194 6.37 -12.04 16.02
C THR A 194 5.52 -11.87 17.28
N ARG A 195 4.47 -11.04 17.25
CA ARG A 195 3.56 -10.82 18.39
C ARG A 195 2.90 -12.10 18.89
N ILE A 196 2.49 -12.98 17.98
CA ILE A 196 1.86 -14.27 18.31
C ILE A 196 2.89 -15.21 18.93
N LYS A 197 4.11 -15.29 18.37
CA LYS A 197 5.19 -16.13 18.87
C LYS A 197 5.73 -15.69 20.22
N GLU A 198 5.68 -14.40 20.55
CA GLU A 198 6.02 -13.88 21.89
C GLU A 198 5.17 -14.52 23.00
N GLN A 199 3.93 -14.92 22.68
CA GLN A 199 3.04 -15.66 23.58
C GLN A 199 2.91 -17.15 23.19
N HIS A 200 3.86 -17.66 22.41
CA HIS A 200 3.95 -19.06 21.99
C HIS A 200 2.73 -19.55 21.20
N GLY A 201 1.98 -18.64 20.55
CA GLY A 201 0.84 -19.01 19.72
C GLY A 201 1.26 -19.78 18.47
N ILE A 202 0.43 -20.76 18.09
CA ILE A 202 0.62 -21.63 16.93
C ILE A 202 -0.55 -21.44 15.97
N ILE A 203 -0.25 -21.35 14.68
CA ILE A 203 -1.27 -21.16 13.64
C ILE A 203 -1.81 -22.52 13.23
N ASN A 204 -3.10 -22.73 13.42
CA ASN A 204 -3.81 -23.90 12.91
C ASN A 204 -4.42 -23.59 11.53
N ASN A 205 -3.88 -24.21 10.48
CA ASN A 205 -4.34 -24.02 9.11
C ASN A 205 -5.67 -24.70 8.80
N GLU A 206 -6.03 -25.76 9.53
CA GLU A 206 -7.31 -26.46 9.34
C GLU A 206 -8.46 -25.64 9.89
N THR A 207 -8.29 -25.08 11.10
CA THR A 207 -9.33 -24.29 11.77
C THR A 207 -9.24 -22.79 11.47
N LYS A 208 -8.15 -22.33 10.85
CA LYS A 208 -7.82 -20.92 10.60
C LYS A 208 -7.82 -20.06 11.87
N LYS A 209 -7.23 -20.59 12.93
CA LYS A 209 -7.13 -19.93 14.24
C LYS A 209 -5.70 -19.90 14.76
N VAL A 210 -5.47 -19.07 15.76
CA VAL A 210 -4.24 -19.08 16.56
C VAL A 210 -4.57 -19.79 17.87
N GLU A 211 -3.82 -20.83 18.19
CA GLU A 211 -3.97 -21.62 19.41
C GLU A 211 -2.82 -21.31 20.36
N PHE A 212 -3.13 -21.11 21.64
CA PHE A 212 -2.16 -20.82 22.68
C PHE A 212 -2.00 -22.03 23.62
N PRO A 213 -0.81 -22.24 24.21
CA PRO A 213 -0.55 -23.44 25.02
C PRO A 213 -1.38 -23.52 26.31
N ASN A 214 -1.79 -22.38 26.86
CA ASN A 214 -2.56 -22.28 28.09
C ASN A 214 -3.32 -20.93 28.16
N ASP A 215 -4.23 -20.82 29.13
CA ASP A 215 -5.06 -19.64 29.31
C ASP A 215 -4.25 -18.39 29.71
N GLU A 216 -3.13 -18.55 30.43
CA GLU A 216 -2.27 -17.43 30.84
C GLU A 216 -1.67 -16.70 29.63
N LEU A 217 -1.13 -17.45 28.66
CA LEU A 217 -0.55 -16.89 27.43
C LEU A 217 -1.63 -16.38 26.47
N PHE A 218 -2.79 -17.05 26.45
CA PHE A 218 -3.96 -16.57 25.73
C PHE A 218 -4.38 -15.20 26.25
N GLU A 219 -4.63 -15.07 27.55
CA GLU A 219 -5.03 -13.81 28.20
C GLU A 219 -3.98 -12.72 27.97
N ALA A 220 -2.69 -13.02 28.17
CA ALA A 220 -1.62 -12.06 27.93
C ALA A 220 -1.58 -11.52 26.49
N PHE A 221 -1.91 -12.34 25.48
CA PHE A 221 -2.03 -11.88 24.10
C PHE A 221 -3.25 -10.96 23.91
N TYR A 222 -4.42 -11.39 24.38
CA TYR A 222 -5.67 -10.68 24.15
C TYR A 222 -5.78 -9.38 24.98
N ASP A 223 -5.22 -9.32 26.18
CA ASP A 223 -5.12 -8.10 26.99
C ASP A 223 -4.47 -6.94 26.23
N LYS A 224 -3.53 -7.27 25.33
CA LYS A 224 -2.82 -6.30 24.51
C LYS A 224 -3.41 -6.12 23.11
N TRP A 225 -3.91 -7.19 22.49
CA TRP A 225 -4.22 -7.22 21.06
C TRP A 225 -5.68 -7.57 20.72
N GLN A 226 -6.60 -7.57 21.67
CA GLN A 226 -8.04 -7.74 21.41
C GLN A 226 -8.60 -6.56 20.57
N LEU A 227 -8.46 -6.67 19.25
CA LEU A 227 -8.78 -5.59 18.31
C LEU A 227 -10.27 -5.48 17.98
N GLU A 228 -11.04 -6.57 18.13
CA GLU A 228 -12.49 -6.64 17.87
C GLU A 228 -12.91 -5.94 16.56
N PRO A 229 -12.39 -6.39 15.40
CA PRO A 229 -12.65 -5.76 14.10
C PRO A 229 -14.12 -5.76 13.68
N ASP A 230 -14.88 -6.76 14.12
CA ASP A 230 -16.33 -6.91 13.90
C ASP A 230 -17.18 -5.90 14.68
N GLU A 231 -16.72 -5.47 15.86
CA GLU A 231 -17.37 -4.45 16.70
C GLU A 231 -17.07 -3.01 16.25
N GLN A 232 -16.22 -2.83 15.23
CA GLN A 232 -15.93 -1.50 14.68
C GLN A 232 -17.10 -0.93 13.88
N SER A 233 -17.20 0.40 13.79
CA SER A 233 -18.18 1.04 12.92
C SER A 233 -18.03 0.61 11.46
N LEU A 234 -19.13 0.50 10.71
CA LEU A 234 -19.12 0.17 9.27
C LEU A 234 -18.15 1.04 8.46
N ASP A 235 -18.09 2.35 8.72
CA ASP A 235 -17.15 3.26 8.06
C ASP A 235 -15.68 2.84 8.24
N LEU A 236 -15.31 2.34 9.42
CA LEU A 236 -13.96 1.86 9.69
C LEU A 236 -13.71 0.50 9.06
N GLN A 237 -14.71 -0.40 9.09
CA GLN A 237 -14.62 -1.69 8.40
C GLN A 237 -14.40 -1.49 6.90
N GLU A 238 -15.23 -0.67 6.24
CA GLU A 238 -15.07 -0.33 4.82
C GLU A 238 -13.77 0.43 4.53
N LYS A 239 -13.29 1.27 5.46
CA LYS A 239 -11.97 1.89 5.34
C LYS A 239 -10.85 0.85 5.28
N CYS A 240 -10.90 -0.18 6.15
CA CYS A 240 -9.87 -1.21 6.26
C CYS A 240 -9.90 -2.22 5.13
N ILE A 241 -11.08 -2.76 4.81
CA ILE A 241 -11.22 -3.87 3.86
C ILE A 241 -11.91 -3.50 2.55
N GLY A 242 -12.25 -2.22 2.36
CA GLY A 242 -12.93 -1.74 1.17
C GLY A 242 -14.40 -2.19 1.12
N ASN A 243 -15.18 -1.52 0.28
CA ASN A 243 -16.54 -1.93 -0.04
C ASN A 243 -16.51 -2.87 -1.26
N SER A 244 -17.05 -4.09 -1.12
CA SER A 244 -17.12 -5.07 -2.22
C SER A 244 -18.02 -4.63 -3.38
N SER A 245 -18.95 -3.71 -3.12
CA SER A 245 -19.83 -3.09 -4.12
C SER A 245 -19.27 -1.78 -4.68
N CYS A 246 -17.98 -1.47 -4.43
CA CYS A 246 -17.35 -0.26 -4.95
C CYS A 246 -17.39 -0.26 -6.48
N LYS A 247 -17.98 0.81 -7.06
CA LYS A 247 -18.05 1.00 -8.51
C LYS A 247 -16.65 1.00 -9.11
N GLN A 248 -16.41 0.07 -10.02
CA GLN A 248 -15.17 -0.05 -10.78
C GLN A 248 -15.18 0.98 -11.91
N LEU A 249 -14.03 1.65 -12.11
CA LEU A 249 -13.84 2.56 -13.20
C LEU A 249 -13.33 1.79 -14.43
N PRO A 250 -13.84 2.11 -15.63
CA PRO A 250 -13.31 1.55 -16.88
C PRO A 250 -11.81 1.77 -17.01
N LYS A 251 -11.15 0.89 -17.77
CA LYS A 251 -9.73 1.07 -18.10
C LYS A 251 -9.47 2.42 -18.77
N GLU A 252 -10.37 2.89 -19.63
CA GLU A 252 -10.24 4.20 -20.30
C GLU A 252 -10.09 5.35 -19.29
N ASP A 253 -10.84 5.32 -18.18
CA ASP A 253 -10.73 6.33 -17.13
C ASP A 253 -9.35 6.29 -16.46
N PHE A 254 -8.72 5.12 -16.33
CA PHE A 254 -7.34 5.05 -15.81
C PHE A 254 -6.37 5.78 -16.74
N TYR A 255 -6.55 5.64 -18.06
CA TYR A 255 -5.65 6.24 -19.04
C TYR A 255 -5.79 7.77 -18.94
N GLU A 256 -7.03 8.26 -19.01
CA GLU A 256 -7.33 9.69 -19.01
C GLU A 256 -6.94 10.36 -17.68
N ASN A 257 -7.25 9.73 -16.55
CA ASN A 257 -6.96 10.29 -15.22
C ASN A 257 -5.47 10.41 -14.93
N PHE A 258 -4.63 9.60 -15.57
CA PHE A 258 -3.18 9.54 -15.32
C PHE A 258 -2.34 9.95 -16.54
N GLY A 259 -2.93 10.69 -17.48
CA GLY A 259 -2.20 11.39 -18.53
C GLY A 259 -1.87 10.57 -19.79
N GLY A 260 -2.51 9.42 -19.99
CA GLY A 260 -2.47 8.64 -21.21
C GLY A 260 -3.68 8.88 -22.13
N ILE A 261 -3.51 8.68 -23.42
CA ILE A 261 -4.58 8.68 -24.44
C ILE A 261 -4.44 7.47 -25.37
N LYS A 262 -5.58 6.90 -25.79
CA LYS A 262 -5.67 5.66 -26.59
C LYS A 262 -5.43 5.87 -28.09
N ARG A 263 -5.58 7.11 -28.58
CA ARG A 263 -5.34 7.47 -29.98
C ARG A 263 -4.39 8.65 -30.03
N GLU A 264 -3.38 8.56 -30.89
CA GLU A 264 -2.68 9.75 -31.37
C GLU A 264 -3.74 10.73 -31.89
N LEU A 265 -3.82 11.93 -31.31
CA LEU A 265 -4.54 13.02 -31.97
C LEU A 265 -3.80 13.23 -33.29
N LYS A 266 -4.32 12.67 -34.39
CA LYS A 266 -3.91 13.07 -35.73
C LYS A 266 -3.99 14.58 -35.75
N ASN A 267 -2.85 15.24 -35.87
CA ASN A 267 -2.78 16.66 -36.12
C ASN A 267 -3.82 16.98 -37.18
N SER A 268 -4.89 17.67 -36.78
CA SER A 268 -5.85 18.25 -37.70
C SER A 268 -5.02 19.06 -38.66
N ILE A 269 -5.01 18.62 -39.92
CA ILE A 269 -4.37 19.30 -41.03
C ILE A 269 -4.81 20.75 -40.95
N ILE A 270 -3.86 21.64 -40.65
CA ILE A 270 -4.04 23.07 -40.84
C ILE A 270 -4.21 23.22 -42.36
N TYR A 271 -5.45 23.30 -42.81
CA TYR A 271 -5.73 23.85 -44.13
C TYR A 271 -5.32 25.31 -44.07
N MET A 272 -4.10 25.60 -44.53
CA MET A 272 -3.81 26.93 -45.06
C MET A 272 -4.55 27.04 -46.39
N VAL A 273 -5.67 27.76 -46.38
CA VAL A 273 -6.25 28.40 -47.56
C VAL A 273 -5.90 29.88 -47.48
#